data_AF-A0A3S1GMX6-F1
#
_entry.id   AF-A0A3S1GMX6-F1
#
_cell.length_a   1.000
_cell.length_b   1.000
_cell.length_c   1.000
_cell.angle_alpha   90.00
_cell.angle_beta   90.00
_cell.angle_gamma   90.00
#
_symmetry.space_group_name_H-M   'P 1'
#
loop_
_entity.id
_entity.type
_entity.pdbx_description
1 polymer ?
#
loop_
_entity_poly.entity_id
_entity_poly.type
_entity_poly.pdbx_seq_one_letter_code
_entity_poly.pdbx_strand_id
1 'polypeptide(L)'
;MDLTLMKNFHHPDPNEEGIMNISNQPQSALLAASDPAPVEIVNPAGSGDVLLVCEHAGREIPSSLGDLGIAASEMDRHIAYDIGARDLALMLSERLDAPLVAQRYSRLVIDCNRPTEADDSIPPVSDGTEIPANRKLDARQRAQRATEIFEPFDRALAGAIRDRRPKAIFAIHSFNPVLRGVSR
;
A
#
# COMPACT_ATOMS: atom_id res chain seq x y z
N MET A 1 -57.15 44.87 19.07
CA MET A 1 -58.35 44.20 19.60
C MET A 1 -58.17 42.73 19.38
N ASP A 2 -58.15 42.00 20.49
CA ASP A 2 -57.98 40.55 20.64
C ASP A 2 -59.27 39.82 20.24
N LEU A 3 -59.13 38.66 19.59
CA LEU A 3 -60.17 37.64 19.48
C LEU A 3 -59.49 36.26 19.50
N THR A 4 -59.57 35.66 20.67
CA THR A 4 -59.24 34.28 20.98
C THR A 4 -60.29 33.32 20.38
N LEU A 5 -59.90 32.03 20.29
CA LEU A 5 -60.71 30.80 20.18
C LEU A 5 -61.16 30.34 18.76
N MET A 6 -60.54 29.27 18.24
CA MET A 6 -61.04 27.90 18.44
C MET A 6 -60.20 26.82 17.70
N LYS A 7 -59.76 25.83 18.48
CA LYS A 7 -59.82 24.38 18.24
C LYS A 7 -58.99 23.76 17.10
N ASN A 8 -58.00 22.95 17.47
CA ASN A 8 -58.19 21.49 17.58
C ASN A 8 -56.96 20.84 18.25
N PHE A 9 -57.22 20.11 19.33
CA PHE A 9 -56.27 19.17 19.93
C PHE A 9 -56.08 18.00 18.97
N HIS A 10 -54.87 17.84 18.45
CA HIS A 10 -54.38 16.56 17.94
C HIS A 10 -53.26 16.13 18.87
N HIS A 11 -53.48 15.02 19.57
CA HIS A 11 -52.43 14.34 20.33
C HIS A 11 -51.31 13.93 19.36
N PRO A 12 -50.02 14.10 19.73
CA PRO A 12 -48.95 13.48 18.97
C PRO A 12 -49.00 11.96 19.15
N ASP A 13 -48.94 11.22 18.04
CA ASP A 13 -48.70 9.78 18.05
C ASP A 13 -47.34 9.47 18.69
N PRO A 14 -47.24 8.51 19.62
CA PRO A 14 -46.03 8.24 20.40
C PRO A 14 -45.06 7.24 19.75
N ASN A 15 -45.06 7.11 18.42
CA ASN A 15 -44.12 6.23 17.69
C ASN A 15 -43.23 7.13 16.80
N GLU A 16 -42.20 7.75 17.38
CA GLU A 16 -40.80 7.26 17.35
C GLU A 16 -40.27 7.19 15.91
N GLU A 17 -39.67 8.28 15.42
CA GLU A 17 -38.21 8.50 15.41
C GLU A 17 -37.39 7.33 14.84
N GLY A 18 -36.61 7.63 13.79
CA GLY A 18 -35.43 6.83 13.42
C GLY A 18 -35.48 6.17 12.04
N ILE A 19 -35.60 6.93 10.96
CA ILE A 19 -35.27 6.40 9.63
C ILE A 19 -33.74 6.47 9.45
N MET A 20 -33.13 5.31 9.70
CA MET A 20 -31.83 4.84 9.23
C MET A 20 -30.61 5.74 9.52
N ASN A 21 -30.01 5.49 10.69
CA ASN A 21 -28.56 5.50 10.82
C ASN A 21 -27.98 4.68 9.66
N ILE A 22 -27.38 5.37 8.69
CA ILE A 22 -26.42 4.75 7.78
C ILE A 22 -25.37 4.14 8.71
N SER A 23 -25.34 2.82 8.76
CA SER A 23 -24.40 2.07 9.57
C SER A 23 -22.99 2.54 9.22
N ASN A 24 -22.43 3.42 10.05
CA ASN A 24 -21.02 3.70 10.11
C ASN A 24 -20.38 2.47 10.75
N GLN A 25 -20.37 1.36 9.99
CA GLN A 25 -19.58 0.20 10.34
C GLN A 25 -18.14 0.69 10.43
N PRO A 26 -17.43 0.46 11.55
CA PRO A 26 -16.04 0.83 11.68
C PRO A 26 -15.29 0.25 10.48
N GLN A 27 -14.72 1.16 9.70
CA GLN A 27 -14.02 0.85 8.47
C GLN A 27 -12.82 -0.03 8.81
N SER A 28 -12.88 -1.32 8.45
CA SER A 28 -11.76 -2.22 8.72
C SER A 28 -10.54 -1.77 7.94
N ALA A 29 -9.45 -1.43 8.64
CA ALA A 29 -8.15 -1.14 8.06
C ALA A 29 -7.63 -2.36 7.27
N LEU A 30 -6.81 -2.11 6.25
CA LEU A 30 -6.07 -3.16 5.54
C LEU A 30 -4.98 -3.73 6.44
N LEU A 31 -4.21 -2.87 7.10
CA LEU A 31 -3.12 -3.27 8.00
C LEU A 31 -3.65 -3.44 9.43
N ALA A 32 -3.44 -4.62 9.99
CA ALA A 32 -3.65 -4.90 11.41
C ALA A 32 -2.50 -4.31 12.26
N ALA A 33 -2.73 -4.18 13.57
CA ALA A 33 -1.68 -3.72 14.49
C ALA A 33 -0.45 -4.64 14.57
N SER A 34 -0.63 -5.93 14.22
CA SER A 34 0.45 -6.91 14.10
C SER A 34 1.18 -6.85 12.76
N ASP A 35 0.61 -6.19 11.75
CA ASP A 35 1.22 -6.08 10.44
C ASP A 35 2.37 -5.07 10.50
N PRO A 36 3.45 -5.30 9.72
CA PRO A 36 4.59 -4.40 9.71
C PRO A 36 4.24 -3.00 9.19
N ALA A 37 4.94 -1.98 9.69
CA ALA A 37 4.88 -0.66 9.04
C ALA A 37 5.29 -0.78 7.56
N PRO A 38 4.62 -0.07 6.62
CA PRO A 38 4.84 -0.26 5.18
C PRO A 38 6.22 0.19 4.69
N VAL A 39 6.86 1.12 5.41
CA VAL A 39 8.14 1.69 5.03
C VAL A 39 9.23 1.27 6.01
N GLU A 40 10.33 0.77 5.46
CA GLU A 40 11.60 0.60 6.17
C GLU A 40 12.52 1.76 5.77
N ILE A 41 12.97 2.55 6.75
CA ILE A 41 13.97 3.60 6.54
C ILE A 41 15.28 3.14 7.20
N VAL A 42 16.32 2.99 6.40
CA VAL A 42 17.66 2.54 6.83
C VAL A 42 18.64 3.68 6.69
N ASN A 43 19.55 3.79 7.66
CA ASN A 43 20.58 4.83 7.74
C ASN A 43 20.05 6.26 7.45
N PRO A 44 18.96 6.72 8.13
CA PRO A 44 18.35 8.01 7.82
C PRO A 44 19.31 9.20 7.97
N ALA A 45 20.29 9.07 8.88
CA ALA A 45 21.30 10.07 9.18
C ALA A 45 22.63 9.91 8.42
N GLY A 46 22.73 8.94 7.48
CA GLY A 46 23.97 8.69 6.74
C GLY A 46 24.48 9.94 6.03
N SER A 47 25.77 10.14 5.91
CA SER A 47 26.36 11.38 5.36
C SER A 47 26.48 11.41 3.82
N GLY A 48 26.18 10.29 3.15
CA GLY A 48 26.26 10.14 1.71
C GLY A 48 25.37 11.10 0.92
N ASP A 49 25.85 11.51 -0.26
CA ASP A 49 25.18 12.45 -1.16
C ASP A 49 24.04 11.84 -1.98
N VAL A 50 23.77 10.55 -1.84
CA VAL A 50 22.80 9.81 -2.66
C VAL A 50 21.66 9.30 -1.79
N LEU A 51 20.49 9.10 -2.41
CA LEU A 51 19.35 8.43 -1.78
C LEU A 51 19.08 7.11 -2.50
N LEU A 52 18.95 6.04 -1.74
CA LEU A 52 18.57 4.74 -2.28
C LEU A 52 17.07 4.51 -2.08
N VAL A 53 16.42 3.95 -3.08
CA VAL A 53 15.01 3.54 -3.02
C VAL A 53 14.87 2.09 -3.50
N CYS A 54 14.01 1.32 -2.84
CA CYS A 54 13.73 -0.06 -3.23
C CYS A 54 12.24 -0.39 -3.03
N GLU A 55 11.45 -0.17 -4.07
CA GLU A 55 9.99 -0.33 -4.09
C GLU A 55 9.54 -1.79 -4.03
N HIS A 56 10.39 -2.72 -4.46
CA HIS A 56 10.11 -4.16 -4.47
C HIS A 56 11.01 -4.93 -3.49
N ALA A 57 11.39 -4.30 -2.37
CA ALA A 57 12.28 -4.89 -1.38
C ALA A 57 11.64 -6.03 -0.58
N GLY A 58 10.36 -5.91 -0.27
CA GLY A 58 9.63 -6.81 0.61
C GLY A 58 8.61 -7.67 -0.10
N ARG A 59 8.21 -8.73 0.59
CA ARG A 59 7.21 -9.71 0.12
C ARG A 59 6.11 -9.96 1.14
N GLU A 60 5.99 -9.10 2.15
CA GLU A 60 4.95 -9.23 3.17
C GLU A 60 3.57 -9.03 2.55
N ILE A 61 2.56 -9.69 3.12
CA ILE A 61 1.15 -9.54 2.75
C ILE A 61 0.41 -9.11 4.02
N PRO A 62 -0.45 -8.07 3.96
CA PRO A 62 -1.31 -7.73 5.10
C PRO A 62 -2.11 -8.95 5.53
N SER A 63 -2.16 -9.20 6.84
CA SER A 63 -2.87 -10.36 7.40
C SER A 63 -4.34 -10.47 6.93
N SER A 64 -4.99 -9.33 6.68
CA SER A 64 -6.37 -9.23 6.16
C SER A 64 -6.56 -9.75 4.73
N LEU A 65 -5.48 -9.86 3.94
CA LEU A 65 -5.51 -10.40 2.57
C LEU A 65 -5.14 -11.89 2.50
N GLY A 66 -4.78 -12.52 3.63
CA GLY A 66 -4.37 -13.92 3.68
C GLY A 66 -3.15 -14.19 2.80
N ASP A 67 -3.29 -15.13 1.87
CA ASP A 67 -2.23 -15.55 0.93
C ASP A 67 -2.44 -14.99 -0.49
N LEU A 68 -3.27 -13.95 -0.65
CA LEU A 68 -3.74 -13.43 -1.95
C LEU A 68 -4.47 -14.45 -2.84
N GLY A 69 -4.73 -15.67 -2.34
CA GLY A 69 -5.25 -16.80 -3.11
C GLY A 69 -4.21 -17.44 -4.02
N ILE A 70 -2.91 -17.31 -3.73
CA ILE A 70 -1.83 -17.92 -4.54
C ILE A 70 -1.06 -18.98 -3.75
N ALA A 71 -0.43 -19.92 -4.45
CA ALA A 71 0.40 -20.93 -3.80
C ALA A 71 1.65 -20.30 -3.17
N ALA A 72 2.13 -20.83 -2.05
CA ALA A 72 3.31 -20.29 -1.37
C ALA A 72 4.55 -20.19 -2.27
N SER A 73 4.74 -21.11 -3.21
CA SER A 73 5.84 -21.08 -4.19
C SER A 73 5.81 -19.85 -5.11
N GLU A 74 4.64 -19.23 -5.31
CA GLU A 74 4.50 -18.00 -6.09
C GLU A 74 5.10 -16.80 -5.36
N MET A 75 5.09 -16.81 -4.02
CA MET A 75 5.73 -15.79 -3.19
C MET A 75 7.26 -15.88 -3.15
N ASP A 76 7.83 -16.97 -3.66
CA ASP A 76 9.28 -17.12 -3.86
C ASP A 76 9.74 -16.66 -5.27
N ARG A 77 8.80 -16.35 -6.16
CA ARG A 77 9.09 -15.88 -7.53
C ARG A 77 9.22 -14.36 -7.58
N HIS A 78 9.86 -13.90 -8.66
CA HIS A 78 10.05 -12.49 -9.00
C HIS A 78 8.75 -11.69 -9.17
N ILE A 79 7.59 -12.35 -9.22
CA ILE A 79 6.29 -11.66 -9.29
C ILE A 79 5.94 -10.97 -7.96
N ALA A 80 6.41 -11.50 -6.83
CA ALA A 80 6.09 -10.99 -5.50
C ALA A 80 7.02 -9.85 -5.05
N TYR A 81 8.28 -9.88 -5.48
CA TYR A 81 9.32 -8.92 -5.08
C TYR A 81 10.54 -9.07 -5.99
N ASP A 82 11.49 -8.15 -5.90
CA ASP A 82 12.73 -8.23 -6.63
C ASP A 82 13.77 -9.03 -5.81
N ILE A 83 13.99 -10.29 -6.22
CA ILE A 83 14.84 -11.24 -5.51
C ILE A 83 16.26 -10.66 -5.33
N GLY A 84 16.71 -10.53 -4.08
CA GLY A 84 18.02 -10.00 -3.71
C GLY A 84 18.18 -8.48 -3.79
N ALA A 85 17.17 -7.72 -4.26
CA ALA A 85 17.26 -6.27 -4.37
C ALA A 85 17.40 -5.59 -3.00
N ARG A 86 16.63 -6.04 -2.00
CA ARG A 86 16.73 -5.52 -0.62
C ARG A 86 18.13 -5.72 -0.03
N ASP A 87 18.70 -6.91 -0.18
CA ASP A 87 20.03 -7.21 0.37
C ASP A 87 21.10 -6.34 -0.29
N LEU A 88 21.02 -6.15 -1.61
CA LEU A 88 21.88 -5.22 -2.33
C LEU A 88 21.69 -3.77 -1.83
N ALA A 89 20.44 -3.32 -1.67
CA ALA A 89 20.14 -1.97 -1.21
C ALA A 89 20.71 -1.71 0.19
N LEU A 90 20.61 -2.67 1.11
CA LEU A 90 21.20 -2.61 2.45
C LEU A 90 22.73 -2.50 2.38
N MET A 91 23.38 -3.35 1.57
CA MET A 91 24.83 -3.32 1.38
C MET A 91 25.33 -2.01 0.76
N LEU A 92 24.56 -1.41 -0.15
CA LEU A 92 24.86 -0.10 -0.73
C LEU A 92 24.64 1.03 0.28
N SER A 93 23.57 0.97 1.07
CA SER A 93 23.28 1.95 2.13
C SER A 93 24.43 2.04 3.12
N GLU A 94 24.97 0.89 3.55
CA GLU A 94 26.14 0.82 4.42
C GLU A 94 27.40 1.38 3.74
N ARG A 95 27.73 0.91 2.52
CA ARG A 95 28.98 1.28 1.82
C ARG A 95 29.06 2.73 1.38
N LEU A 96 27.91 3.31 1.01
CA LEU A 96 27.80 4.69 0.56
C LEU A 96 27.48 5.65 1.71
N ASP A 97 27.30 5.12 2.93
CA ASP A 97 26.74 5.84 4.07
C ASP A 97 25.46 6.61 3.68
N ALA A 98 24.60 5.97 2.90
CA ALA A 98 23.45 6.59 2.25
C ALA A 98 22.13 6.13 2.89
N PRO A 99 21.13 7.02 3.01
CA PRO A 99 19.78 6.64 3.42
C PRO A 99 19.14 5.72 2.37
N LEU A 100 18.34 4.77 2.85
CA LEU A 100 17.53 3.88 2.04
C LEU A 100 16.07 3.96 2.50
N VAL A 101 15.16 4.13 1.53
CA VAL A 101 13.72 3.99 1.71
C VAL A 101 13.28 2.72 0.99
N ALA A 102 12.81 1.71 1.73
CA ALA A 102 12.42 0.41 1.20
C ALA A 102 10.96 0.07 1.55
N GLN A 103 10.25 -0.55 0.62
CA GLN A 103 8.87 -1.02 0.81
C GLN A 103 8.88 -2.44 1.40
N ARG A 104 8.08 -2.69 2.44
CA ARG A 104 8.04 -4.00 3.11
C ARG A 104 7.01 -4.96 2.52
N TYR A 105 5.96 -4.45 1.88
CA TYR A 105 4.91 -5.27 1.28
C TYR A 105 5.26 -5.71 -0.15
N SER A 106 4.75 -6.88 -0.52
CA SER A 106 4.83 -7.41 -1.87
C SER A 106 4.23 -6.44 -2.89
N ARG A 107 4.87 -6.33 -4.06
CA ARG A 107 4.33 -5.56 -5.20
C ARG A 107 2.99 -6.11 -5.72
N LEU A 108 2.63 -7.35 -5.35
CA LEU A 108 1.32 -7.92 -5.65
C LEU A 108 0.20 -7.32 -4.79
N VAL A 109 0.51 -6.72 -3.63
CA VAL A 109 -0.48 -6.01 -2.82
C VAL A 109 -0.76 -4.65 -3.46
N ILE A 110 0.29 -3.87 -3.68
CA ILE A 110 0.30 -2.65 -4.49
C ILE A 110 1.74 -2.34 -4.93
N ASP A 111 1.94 -2.12 -6.23
CA ASP A 111 3.23 -1.80 -6.82
C ASP A 111 3.53 -0.30 -6.62
N CYS A 112 4.49 0.02 -5.75
CA CYS A 112 4.87 1.40 -5.43
C CYS A 112 5.70 2.08 -6.54
N ASN A 113 6.05 1.37 -7.62
CA ASN A 113 6.68 1.90 -8.82
C ASN A 113 5.65 2.05 -9.97
N ARG A 114 4.36 2.14 -9.63
CA ARG A 114 3.26 2.41 -10.57
C ARG A 114 2.34 3.51 -10.04
N PRO A 115 1.76 4.34 -10.93
CA PRO A 115 0.65 5.20 -10.53
C PRO A 115 -0.51 4.35 -9.97
N THR A 116 -1.14 4.78 -8.88
CA THR A 116 -2.19 4.01 -8.16
C THR A 116 -3.43 3.70 -9.01
N GLU A 117 -3.68 4.52 -10.02
CA GLU A 117 -4.74 4.40 -11.00
C GLU A 117 -4.42 3.42 -12.14
N ALA A 118 -3.14 3.05 -12.30
CA ALA A 118 -2.74 2.10 -13.34
C ALA A 118 -3.28 0.71 -13.02
N ASP A 119 -3.73 -0.01 -14.05
CA ASP A 119 -4.27 -1.37 -13.90
C ASP A 119 -3.23 -2.34 -13.32
N ASP A 120 -1.95 -2.12 -13.64
CA ASP A 120 -0.83 -2.93 -13.17
C ASP A 120 -0.27 -2.52 -11.80
N SER A 121 -0.83 -1.49 -11.16
CA SER A 121 -0.51 -1.15 -9.76
C SER A 121 -1.01 -2.20 -8.76
N ILE A 122 -2.10 -2.91 -9.09
CA ILE A 122 -2.64 -4.02 -8.29
C ILE A 122 -3.02 -5.13 -9.28
N PRO A 123 -2.05 -5.91 -9.77
CA PRO A 123 -2.25 -6.78 -10.92
C PRO A 123 -3.17 -7.96 -10.55
N PRO A 124 -4.22 -8.26 -11.34
CA PRO A 124 -5.02 -9.48 -11.17
C PRO A 124 -4.32 -10.74 -11.73
N VAL A 125 -3.27 -10.57 -12.54
CA VAL A 125 -2.42 -11.63 -13.09
C VAL A 125 -0.98 -11.12 -13.18
N SER A 126 0.01 -11.92 -12.77
CA SER A 126 1.44 -11.62 -12.91
C SER A 126 2.22 -12.84 -13.40
N ASP A 127 2.93 -12.71 -14.52
CA ASP A 127 3.69 -13.78 -15.19
C ASP A 127 2.94 -15.13 -15.27
N GLY A 128 1.69 -15.07 -15.75
CA GLY A 128 0.80 -16.21 -15.90
C GLY A 128 0.09 -16.67 -14.61
N THR A 129 0.44 -16.11 -13.46
CA THR A 129 -0.14 -16.45 -12.16
C THR A 129 -1.35 -15.59 -11.89
N GLU A 130 -2.52 -16.19 -11.74
CA GLU A 130 -3.72 -15.49 -11.30
C GLU A 130 -3.57 -15.07 -9.83
N ILE A 131 -4.00 -13.86 -9.49
CA ILE A 131 -3.97 -13.34 -8.12
C ILE A 131 -5.43 -13.10 -7.70
N PRO A 132 -6.13 -14.12 -7.14
CA PRO A 132 -7.55 -14.05 -6.86
C PRO A 132 -7.96 -12.86 -5.99
N ALA A 133 -7.17 -12.51 -4.98
CA ALA A 133 -7.45 -11.38 -4.09
C ALA A 133 -7.39 -10.01 -4.78
N ASN A 134 -6.86 -9.93 -6.00
CA ASN A 134 -6.79 -8.71 -6.80
C ASN A 134 -7.87 -8.64 -7.90
N ARG A 135 -8.73 -9.67 -8.01
CA ARG A 135 -9.81 -9.67 -9.01
C ARG A 135 -10.99 -8.84 -8.52
N LYS A 136 -11.57 -8.04 -9.44
CA LYS A 136 -12.80 -7.27 -9.22
C LYS A 136 -12.77 -6.43 -7.95
N LEU A 137 -11.60 -5.85 -7.62
CA LEU A 137 -11.47 -4.93 -6.50
C LEU A 137 -12.41 -3.75 -6.68
N ASP A 138 -13.14 -3.40 -5.63
CA ASP A 138 -13.91 -2.16 -5.61
C ASP A 138 -13.00 -0.95 -5.35
N ALA A 139 -13.55 0.25 -5.51
CA ALA A 139 -12.81 1.49 -5.29
C ALA A 139 -12.28 1.62 -3.86
N ARG A 140 -12.99 1.06 -2.86
CA ARG A 140 -12.58 1.12 -1.46
C ARG A 140 -11.35 0.26 -1.21
N GLN A 141 -11.32 -0.96 -1.74
CA GLN A 141 -10.19 -1.88 -1.57
C GLN A 141 -8.92 -1.39 -2.26
N ARG A 142 -9.07 -0.67 -3.39
CA ARG A 142 -7.95 0.03 -4.04
C ARG A 142 -7.46 1.20 -3.19
N ALA A 143 -8.39 2.03 -2.69
CA ALA A 143 -8.05 3.16 -1.83
C ALA A 143 -7.35 2.73 -0.54
N GLN A 144 -7.77 1.62 0.09
CA GLN A 144 -7.11 1.09 1.29
C GLN A 144 -5.63 0.75 1.05
N ARG A 145 -5.32 0.06 -0.06
CA ARG A 145 -3.92 -0.23 -0.44
C ARG A 145 -3.13 1.04 -0.72
N ALA A 146 -3.73 2.00 -1.40
CA ALA A 146 -3.09 3.29 -1.67
C ALA A 146 -2.77 4.02 -0.36
N THR A 147 -3.77 4.24 0.49
CA THR A 147 -3.63 5.02 1.72
C THR A 147 -2.77 4.37 2.78
N GLU A 148 -2.81 3.04 2.91
CA GLU A 148 -2.12 2.33 3.99
C GLU A 148 -0.73 1.82 3.59
N ILE A 149 -0.41 1.70 2.30
CA ILE A 149 0.89 1.15 1.82
C ILE A 149 1.61 2.10 0.86
N PHE A 150 0.95 2.55 -0.21
CA PHE A 150 1.58 3.39 -1.24
C PHE A 150 1.91 4.79 -0.71
N GLU A 151 0.92 5.51 -0.19
CA GLU A 151 1.11 6.89 0.24
C GLU A 151 2.11 7.04 1.40
N PRO A 152 2.19 6.14 2.41
CA PRO A 152 3.25 6.19 3.41
C PRO A 152 4.65 6.09 2.79
N PHE A 153 4.83 5.22 1.79
CA PHE A 153 6.08 5.07 1.06
C PHE A 153 6.42 6.31 0.26
N ASP A 154 5.47 6.82 -0.52
CA ASP A 154 5.62 8.05 -1.30
C ASP A 154 5.95 9.26 -0.41
N ARG A 155 5.25 9.41 0.73
CA ARG A 155 5.55 10.47 1.72
C ARG A 155 6.95 10.34 2.32
N ALA A 156 7.39 9.13 2.64
CA ALA A 156 8.72 8.90 3.19
C ALA A 156 9.81 9.25 2.17
N LEU A 157 9.64 8.82 0.91
CA LEU A 157 10.55 9.14 -0.18
C LEU A 157 10.58 10.65 -0.46
N ALA A 158 9.41 11.29 -0.59
CA ALA A 158 9.30 12.73 -0.80
C ALA A 158 9.92 13.53 0.36
N GLY A 159 9.72 13.08 1.60
CA GLY A 159 10.36 13.65 2.78
C GLY A 159 11.89 13.56 2.72
N ALA A 160 12.42 12.36 2.42
CA ALA A 160 13.87 12.15 2.28
C ALA A 160 14.48 13.03 1.17
N ILE A 161 13.81 13.16 0.02
CA ILE A 161 14.26 14.02 -1.08
C ILE A 161 14.27 15.49 -0.65
N ARG A 162 13.17 15.96 -0.06
CA ARG A 162 13.02 17.36 0.36
C ARG A 162 14.06 17.77 1.41
N ASP A 163 14.22 16.93 2.43
CA ASP A 163 15.00 17.26 3.62
C ASP A 163 16.51 17.11 3.36
N ARG A 164 16.90 16.14 2.53
CA ARG A 164 18.32 15.86 2.26
C ARG A 164 18.86 16.47 0.97
N ARG A 165 18.00 16.72 -0.02
CA ARG A 165 18.39 17.21 -1.35
C ARG A 165 19.55 16.40 -1.96
N PRO A 166 19.40 15.07 -2.09
CA PRO A 166 20.47 14.22 -2.60
C PRO A 166 20.88 14.64 -4.01
N LYS A 167 22.16 14.46 -4.35
CA LYS A 167 22.69 14.74 -5.69
C LYS A 167 22.20 13.72 -6.73
N ALA A 168 21.88 12.51 -6.29
CA ALA A 168 21.32 11.44 -7.12
C ALA A 168 20.40 10.53 -6.30
N ILE A 169 19.41 9.95 -6.98
CA ILE A 169 18.51 8.94 -6.42
C ILE A 169 18.71 7.66 -7.23
N PHE A 170 18.92 6.54 -6.56
CA PHE A 170 19.10 5.24 -7.20
C PHE A 170 17.99 4.28 -6.78
N ALA A 171 17.16 3.87 -7.75
CA ALA A 171 16.21 2.78 -7.58
C ALA A 171 16.93 1.44 -7.73
N ILE A 172 16.85 0.61 -6.70
CA ILE A 172 17.51 -0.69 -6.64
C ILE A 172 16.48 -1.76 -6.98
N HIS A 173 16.67 -2.37 -8.15
CA HIS A 173 15.83 -3.44 -8.66
C HIS A 173 16.69 -4.63 -9.09
N SER A 174 16.07 -5.80 -9.12
CA SER A 174 16.63 -6.99 -9.76
C SER A 174 15.61 -7.55 -10.74
N PHE A 175 16.08 -8.36 -11.69
CA PHE A 175 15.22 -9.03 -12.65
C PHE A 175 15.60 -10.49 -12.73
N ASN A 176 14.61 -11.33 -13.05
CA ASN A 176 14.86 -12.72 -13.35
C ASN A 176 15.63 -12.82 -14.67
N PRO A 177 16.77 -13.52 -14.74
CA PRO A 177 17.48 -13.72 -16.01
C PRO A 177 16.60 -14.39 -17.06
N VAL A 178 15.53 -15.10 -16.69
CA VAL A 178 14.62 -15.70 -17.68
C VAL A 178 13.28 -14.98 -17.69
N LEU A 179 13.00 -14.24 -18.77
CA LEU A 179 11.68 -13.65 -19.04
C LEU A 179 11.02 -14.42 -20.18
N ARG A 180 9.83 -15.00 -19.93
CA ARG A 180 9.07 -15.78 -20.94
C ARG A 180 9.89 -16.91 -21.61
N GLY A 181 10.73 -17.59 -20.83
CA GLY A 181 11.57 -18.69 -21.33
C GLY A 181 12.84 -18.27 -22.09
N VAL A 182 13.12 -16.97 -22.21
CA VAL A 182 14.35 -16.44 -22.82
C VAL A 182 15.30 -15.98 -21.73
N SER A 183 16.50 -16.56 -21.68
CA SER A 183 17.60 -16.09 -20.80
C SER A 183 18.12 -14.72 -21.26
N ARG A 184 18.41 -13.84 -20.31
CA ARG A 184 18.84 -12.45 -20.44
C ARG A 184 19.82 -12.11 -19.34
#